data_AF-A0A2V9KLP3-F1
#
_entry.id   AF-A0A2V9KLP3-F1
#
_cell.length_a   1.000
_cell.length_b   1.000
_cell.length_c   1.000
_cell.angle_alpha   90.00
_cell.angle_beta   90.00
_cell.angle_gamma   90.00
#
_symmetry.space_group_name_H-M   'P 1'
#
loop_
_entity.id
_entity.type
_entity.pdbx_description
1 polymer ?
#
loop_
_entity_poly.entity_id
_entity_poly.type
_entity_poly.pdbx_seq_one_letter_code
_entity_poly.pdbx_strand_id
1 'polypeptide(L)'
;MNRLYKADLHMHSRYSGPAKHLRFLRARDCYSQPLEVYRRAKLRGMDLVTITDHDSIDGCLELLNKLGDLPDFVIGEEVSAFLPRFRHTIHVGVYGHTEAQHRDIQSLRANGEELVGYLRQNRILFVLNHFFYDFSDSARLHEFIERMADLFEVFEVRNGTLQLEHNALIVASLERFRNRARPL
;
A
#
# COMPACT_ATOMS: atom_id res chain seq x y z
N MET A 1 0.74 -15.00 25.82
CA MET A 1 1.11 -13.58 25.57
C MET A 1 1.15 -13.39 24.06
N ASN A 2 0.46 -12.39 23.51
CA ASN A 2 0.56 -12.10 22.07
C ASN A 2 1.97 -11.57 21.78
N ARG A 3 2.71 -12.25 20.90
CA ARG A 3 3.99 -11.77 20.40
C ARG A 3 3.72 -10.56 19.48
N LEU A 4 4.43 -9.46 19.71
CA LEU A 4 4.46 -8.35 18.76
C LEU A 4 5.38 -8.70 17.60
N TYR A 5 4.92 -8.47 16.38
CA TYR A 5 5.70 -8.62 15.15
C TYR A 5 6.17 -7.26 14.67
N LYS A 6 7.41 -7.18 14.20
CA LYS A 6 7.99 -6.00 13.55
C LYS A 6 8.02 -6.19 12.04
N ALA A 7 7.46 -5.26 11.30
CA ALA A 7 7.50 -5.22 9.85
C ALA A 7 7.48 -3.77 9.38
N ASP A 8 8.10 -3.52 8.22
CA ASP A 8 7.81 -2.37 7.39
C ASP A 8 6.97 -2.88 6.22
N LEU A 9 5.76 -2.33 6.10
CA LEU A 9 4.75 -2.81 5.17
C LEU A 9 4.74 -2.04 3.85
N HIS A 10 5.53 -0.98 3.72
CA HIS A 10 5.50 -0.15 2.51
C HIS A 10 6.92 0.07 1.98
N MET A 11 7.42 -0.90 1.22
CA MET A 11 8.81 -0.95 0.79
C MET A 11 8.96 -1.26 -0.69
N HIS A 12 9.60 -0.35 -1.43
CA HIS A 12 9.86 -0.48 -2.86
C HIS A 12 11.21 -1.13 -3.16
N SER A 13 11.27 -1.80 -4.31
CA SER A 13 12.48 -2.27 -4.96
C SER A 13 12.64 -1.61 -6.34
N ARG A 14 13.68 -1.99 -7.07
CA ARG A 14 13.88 -1.56 -8.46
C ARG A 14 12.70 -1.85 -9.39
N TYR A 15 11.78 -2.74 -9.02
CA TYR A 15 10.63 -3.11 -9.84
C TYR A 15 9.46 -2.12 -9.77
N SER A 16 9.48 -1.14 -8.87
CA SER A 16 8.51 -0.01 -8.86
C SER A 16 8.59 0.89 -10.10
N GLY A 17 9.58 0.69 -10.96
CA GLY A 17 9.68 1.38 -12.25
C GLY A 17 10.21 2.80 -12.15
N PRO A 18 9.92 3.67 -13.14
CA PRO A 18 10.43 5.03 -13.18
C PRO A 18 9.71 5.93 -12.18
N ALA A 19 10.46 6.85 -11.55
CA ALA A 19 9.88 7.89 -10.71
C ALA A 19 8.96 8.77 -11.56
N LYS A 20 7.65 8.78 -11.24
CA LYS A 20 6.62 9.41 -12.09
C LYS A 20 6.93 10.88 -12.40
N HIS A 21 7.47 11.64 -11.45
CA HIS A 21 7.81 13.06 -11.59
C HIS A 21 9.16 13.33 -12.28
N LEU A 22 10.01 12.32 -12.46
CA LEU A 22 11.36 12.46 -13.01
C LEU A 22 11.59 11.56 -14.24
N ARG A 23 10.51 11.20 -14.95
CA ARG A 23 10.58 10.35 -16.16
C ARG A 23 11.54 10.90 -17.22
N PHE A 24 11.64 12.23 -17.35
CA PHE A 24 12.55 12.89 -18.30
C PHE A 24 14.04 12.65 -17.98
N LEU A 25 14.38 12.35 -16.73
CA LEU A 25 15.74 11.96 -16.30
C LEU A 25 15.98 10.45 -16.35
N ARG A 26 14.96 9.65 -16.73
CA ARG A 26 14.97 8.19 -16.62
C ARG A 26 15.31 7.70 -15.20
N ALA A 27 14.99 8.50 -14.19
CA ALA A 27 15.18 8.14 -12.79
C ALA A 27 14.23 7.01 -12.40
N ARG A 28 14.70 6.08 -11.58
CA ARG A 28 13.87 5.04 -10.98
C ARG A 28 13.30 5.54 -9.67
N ASP A 29 12.13 5.03 -9.32
CA ASP A 29 11.52 5.32 -8.03
C ASP A 29 12.36 4.72 -6.88
N CYS A 30 12.84 3.50 -7.09
CA CYS A 30 13.80 2.85 -6.22
C CYS A 30 14.90 2.15 -7.03
N TYR A 31 16.10 2.08 -6.46
CA TYR A 31 17.27 1.41 -7.05
C TYR A 31 17.69 0.14 -6.28
N SER A 32 17.10 -0.11 -5.11
CA SER A 32 17.43 -1.27 -4.28
C SER A 32 17.04 -2.58 -4.95
N GLN A 33 17.94 -3.55 -4.89
CA GLN A 33 17.66 -4.92 -5.33
C GLN A 33 16.72 -5.62 -4.32
N PRO A 34 15.76 -6.45 -4.77
CA PRO A 34 14.86 -7.18 -3.86
C PRO A 34 15.59 -7.94 -2.73
N LEU A 35 16.68 -8.62 -3.07
CA LEU A 35 17.52 -9.33 -2.09
C LEU A 35 18.13 -8.41 -1.02
N GLU A 36 18.52 -7.21 -1.40
CA GLU A 36 19.08 -6.23 -0.47
C GLU A 36 17.99 -5.61 0.41
N VAL A 37 16.79 -5.36 -0.14
CA VAL A 37 15.63 -4.96 0.67
C VAL A 37 15.37 -5.99 1.77
N TYR A 38 15.28 -7.27 1.40
CA TYR A 38 15.08 -8.36 2.36
C TYR A 38 16.18 -8.43 3.42
N ARG A 39 17.46 -8.48 3.01
CA ARG A 39 18.60 -8.55 3.94
C ARG A 39 18.64 -7.38 4.91
N ARG A 40 18.35 -6.16 4.43
CA ARG A 40 18.38 -4.95 5.27
C ARG A 40 17.21 -4.93 6.25
N ALA A 41 16.02 -5.37 5.86
CA ALA A 41 14.89 -5.55 6.77
C ALA A 41 15.21 -6.55 7.89
N LYS A 42 15.78 -7.71 7.55
CA LYS A 42 16.22 -8.71 8.54
C LYS A 42 17.32 -8.19 9.46
N LEU A 43 18.32 -7.49 8.93
CA LEU A 43 19.40 -6.87 9.73
C LEU A 43 18.86 -5.84 10.72
N ARG A 44 17.79 -5.12 10.37
CA ARG A 44 17.07 -4.19 11.26
C ARG A 44 16.15 -4.88 12.26
N GLY A 45 16.13 -6.21 12.27
CA GLY A 45 15.38 -7.02 13.23
C GLY A 45 13.89 -7.11 12.94
N MET A 46 13.46 -6.99 11.67
CA MET A 46 12.07 -7.25 11.30
C MET A 46 11.76 -8.75 11.36
N ASP A 47 10.60 -9.07 11.93
CA ASP A 47 10.07 -10.42 12.02
C ASP A 47 9.44 -10.86 10.69
N LEU A 48 8.81 -9.93 9.97
CA LEU A 48 8.20 -10.15 8.65
C LEU A 48 8.73 -9.13 7.65
N VAL A 49 8.82 -9.53 6.38
CA VAL A 49 9.28 -8.68 5.28
C VAL A 49 8.29 -8.77 4.12
N THR A 50 8.09 -7.65 3.43
CA THR A 50 7.33 -7.57 2.17
C THR A 50 8.05 -6.62 1.22
N ILE A 51 7.74 -6.72 -0.06
CA ILE A 51 8.07 -5.72 -1.07
C ILE A 51 6.74 -5.31 -1.70
N THR A 52 6.48 -4.02 -1.82
CA THR A 52 5.22 -3.45 -2.34
C THR A 52 5.53 -2.56 -3.53
N ASP A 53 6.06 -3.17 -4.60
CA ASP A 53 6.37 -2.44 -5.82
C ASP A 53 5.08 -1.89 -6.48
N HIS A 54 5.21 -0.75 -7.18
CA HIS A 54 4.07 -0.14 -7.88
C HIS A 54 3.50 -1.06 -8.97
N ASP A 55 2.23 -1.44 -8.85
CA ASP A 55 1.48 -2.24 -9.82
C ASP A 55 2.23 -3.52 -10.28
N SER A 56 3.11 -4.08 -9.43
CA SER A 56 3.97 -5.21 -9.78
C SER A 56 4.34 -6.04 -8.56
N ILE A 57 4.43 -7.36 -8.77
CA ILE A 57 4.98 -8.34 -7.82
C ILE A 57 6.34 -8.88 -8.24
N ASP A 58 6.94 -8.35 -9.30
CA ASP A 58 8.17 -8.91 -9.89
C ASP A 58 9.35 -8.90 -8.91
N GLY A 59 9.43 -7.91 -8.03
CA GLY A 59 10.43 -7.87 -6.96
C GLY A 59 10.26 -9.01 -5.97
N CYS A 60 9.02 -9.34 -5.61
CA CYS A 60 8.69 -10.49 -4.76
C CYS A 60 9.07 -11.80 -5.47
N LEU A 61 8.70 -11.96 -6.74
CA LEU A 61 8.98 -13.16 -7.52
C LEU A 61 10.48 -13.36 -7.75
N GLU A 62 11.25 -12.32 -8.04
CA GLU A 62 12.71 -12.41 -8.15
C GLU A 62 13.33 -12.96 -6.85
N LEU A 63 12.89 -12.42 -5.71
CA LEU A 63 13.40 -12.84 -4.40
C LEU A 63 13.09 -14.32 -4.12
N LEU A 64 11.84 -14.73 -4.30
CA LEU A 64 11.38 -16.10 -4.04
C LEU A 64 12.00 -17.10 -5.03
N ASN A 65 12.13 -16.75 -6.31
CA ASN A 65 12.82 -17.60 -7.29
C ASN A 65 14.30 -17.82 -6.92
N LYS A 66 14.93 -16.85 -6.24
CA LYS A 66 16.34 -16.92 -5.85
C LYS A 66 16.57 -17.66 -4.53
N LEU A 67 15.68 -17.49 -3.55
CA LEU A 67 15.87 -18.00 -2.19
C LEU A 67 14.95 -19.18 -1.83
N GLY A 68 13.98 -19.51 -2.68
CA GLY A 68 12.89 -20.43 -2.37
C GLY A 68 11.83 -19.79 -1.46
N ASP A 69 10.95 -20.63 -0.94
CA ASP A 69 9.91 -20.21 0.00
C ASP A 69 10.54 -19.67 1.30
N LEU A 70 10.10 -18.48 1.70
CA LEU A 70 10.55 -17.79 2.90
C LEU A 70 9.37 -17.67 3.88
N PRO A 71 9.44 -18.29 5.07
CA PRO A 71 8.32 -18.30 6.03
C PRO A 71 8.05 -16.93 6.67
N ASP A 72 8.97 -15.99 6.53
CA ASP A 72 8.93 -14.63 7.05
C ASP A 72 8.80 -13.57 5.93
N PHE A 73 8.44 -13.98 4.73
CA PHE A 73 8.18 -13.10 3.59
C PHE A 73 6.72 -13.20 3.13
N VAL A 74 6.11 -12.06 2.83
CA VAL A 74 4.76 -11.96 2.28
C VAL A 74 4.83 -11.20 0.96
N ILE A 75 4.18 -11.72 -0.09
CA ILE A 75 4.06 -10.99 -1.36
C ILE A 75 3.21 -9.74 -1.11
N GLY A 76 3.79 -8.58 -1.42
CA GLY A 76 3.10 -7.30 -1.40
C GLY A 76 3.03 -6.66 -2.78
N GLU A 77 2.12 -5.72 -2.93
CA GLU A 77 1.98 -4.86 -4.11
C GLU A 77 1.39 -3.52 -3.66
N GLU A 78 1.89 -2.40 -4.20
CA GLU A 78 1.22 -1.11 -4.08
C GLU A 78 0.44 -0.83 -5.38
N VAL A 79 -0.87 -1.06 -5.34
CA VAL A 79 -1.75 -0.91 -6.50
C VAL A 79 -2.19 0.54 -6.64
N SER A 80 -1.89 1.16 -7.78
CA SER A 80 -2.45 2.45 -8.18
C SER A 80 -3.88 2.23 -8.68
N ALA A 81 -4.87 2.59 -7.86
CA ALA A 81 -6.29 2.38 -8.14
C ALA A 81 -7.04 3.69 -8.36
N PHE A 82 -7.70 3.83 -9.50
CA PHE A 82 -8.42 5.04 -9.87
C PHE A 82 -9.83 5.06 -9.26
N LEU A 83 -10.22 6.17 -8.65
CA LEU A 83 -11.58 6.41 -8.17
C LEU A 83 -12.31 7.33 -9.15
N PRO A 84 -13.18 6.83 -10.05
CA PRO A 84 -13.81 7.65 -11.08
C PRO A 84 -14.60 8.81 -10.50
N ARG A 85 -15.29 8.57 -9.37
CA ARG A 85 -16.07 9.57 -8.66
C ARG A 85 -15.22 10.75 -8.19
N PHE A 86 -13.97 10.52 -7.76
CA PHE A 86 -13.07 11.57 -7.26
C PHE A 86 -12.08 12.08 -8.31
N ARG A 87 -12.03 11.43 -9.48
CA ARG A 87 -11.01 11.68 -10.51
C ARG A 87 -9.59 11.65 -9.93
N HIS A 88 -9.37 10.77 -8.97
CA HIS A 88 -8.14 10.70 -8.18
C HIS A 88 -7.70 9.25 -8.07
N THR A 89 -6.39 9.04 -8.07
CA THR A 89 -5.78 7.71 -7.91
C THR A 89 -5.33 7.57 -6.46
N ILE A 90 -5.86 6.56 -5.78
CA ILE A 90 -5.37 6.14 -4.47
C ILE A 90 -4.33 5.04 -4.66
N HIS A 91 -3.48 4.85 -3.65
CA HIS A 91 -2.58 3.71 -3.61
C HIS A 91 -3.02 2.73 -2.53
N VAL A 92 -3.11 1.46 -2.90
CA VAL A 92 -3.61 0.39 -2.04
C VAL A 92 -2.50 -0.63 -1.85
N GLY A 93 -2.00 -0.77 -0.63
CA GLY A 93 -1.11 -1.86 -0.28
C GLY A 93 -1.90 -3.17 -0.20
N VAL A 94 -1.52 -4.18 -0.98
CA VAL A 94 -2.19 -5.49 -1.04
C VAL A 94 -1.19 -6.59 -0.67
N TYR A 95 -1.56 -7.50 0.23
CA TYR A 95 -0.63 -8.46 0.84
C TYR A 95 -1.14 -9.90 0.80
N GLY A 96 -0.22 -10.84 0.57
CA GLY A 96 -0.47 -12.28 0.61
C GLY A 96 -1.26 -12.82 -0.59
N HIS A 97 -1.30 -12.08 -1.69
CA HIS A 97 -2.01 -12.47 -2.89
C HIS A 97 -1.11 -13.30 -3.83
N THR A 98 -1.75 -14.11 -4.67
CA THR A 98 -1.09 -14.98 -5.67
C THR A 98 -0.87 -14.24 -6.99
N GLU A 99 -0.04 -14.81 -7.88
CA GLU A 99 0.11 -14.31 -9.26
C GLU A 99 -1.21 -14.26 -10.04
N ALA A 100 -2.14 -15.19 -9.77
CA ALA A 100 -3.47 -15.17 -10.39
C ALA A 100 -4.29 -13.99 -9.90
N GLN A 101 -4.30 -13.76 -8.58
CA GLN A 101 -4.99 -12.62 -8.00
C GLN A 101 -4.35 -11.29 -8.41
N HIS A 102 -3.04 -11.23 -8.58
CA HIS A 102 -2.35 -10.05 -9.14
C HIS A 102 -2.92 -9.68 -10.53
N ARG A 103 -3.12 -10.66 -11.43
CA ARG A 103 -3.72 -10.41 -12.75
C ARG A 103 -5.15 -9.85 -12.65
N ASP A 104 -5.96 -10.41 -11.76
CA ASP A 104 -7.32 -9.92 -11.51
C ASP A 104 -7.29 -8.49 -10.96
N ILE A 105 -6.44 -8.23 -9.97
CA ILE A 105 -6.21 -6.90 -9.36
C ILE A 105 -5.83 -5.87 -10.44
N GLN A 106 -4.89 -6.22 -11.32
CA GLN A 106 -4.46 -5.36 -12.41
C GLN A 106 -5.58 -5.03 -13.40
N SER A 107 -6.51 -5.97 -13.64
CA SER A 107 -7.68 -5.74 -14.49
C SER A 107 -8.73 -4.81 -13.86
N LEU A 108 -8.81 -4.78 -12.52
CA LEU A 108 -9.83 -4.04 -11.77
C LEU A 108 -9.39 -2.63 -11.35
N ARG A 109 -8.08 -2.32 -11.33
CA ARG A 109 -7.56 -1.06 -10.77
C ARG A 109 -8.05 0.23 -11.45
N ALA A 110 -8.68 0.13 -12.62
CA ALA A 110 -9.35 1.28 -13.25
C ALA A 110 -10.60 1.74 -12.48
N ASN A 111 -11.15 0.89 -11.60
CA ASN A 111 -12.20 1.23 -10.66
C ASN A 111 -11.82 0.72 -9.25
N GLY A 112 -11.29 1.61 -8.42
CA GLY A 112 -10.84 1.30 -7.07
C GLY A 112 -11.93 0.74 -6.14
N GLU A 113 -13.20 1.05 -6.38
CA GLU A 113 -14.29 0.48 -5.58
C GLU A 113 -14.57 -0.99 -5.95
N GLU A 114 -14.50 -1.33 -7.23
CA GLU A 114 -14.59 -2.72 -7.70
C GLU A 114 -13.38 -3.53 -7.22
N LEU A 115 -12.18 -2.95 -7.29
CA LEU A 115 -10.97 -3.55 -6.74
C LEU A 115 -11.13 -3.87 -5.25
N VAL A 116 -11.56 -2.89 -4.43
CA VAL A 116 -11.79 -3.10 -2.99
C VAL A 116 -12.86 -4.17 -2.75
N GLY A 117 -13.91 -4.21 -3.58
CA GLY A 117 -14.91 -5.27 -3.58
C GLY A 117 -14.30 -6.67 -3.77
N TYR A 118 -13.48 -6.83 -4.80
CA TYR A 118 -12.76 -8.07 -5.10
C TYR A 118 -11.81 -8.48 -3.96
N LEU A 119 -11.00 -7.54 -3.45
CA LEU A 119 -10.04 -7.80 -2.37
C LEU A 119 -10.77 -8.30 -1.10
N ARG A 120 -11.89 -7.66 -0.75
CA ARG A 120 -12.73 -8.06 0.38
C ARG A 120 -13.36 -9.44 0.19
N GLN A 121 -13.94 -9.71 -0.98
CA GLN A 121 -14.57 -11.01 -1.29
C GLN A 121 -13.58 -12.17 -1.23
N ASN A 122 -12.35 -11.94 -1.69
CA ASN A 122 -11.27 -12.94 -1.70
C ASN A 122 -10.47 -13.00 -0.39
N ARG A 123 -10.86 -12.22 0.63
CA ARG A 123 -10.19 -12.13 1.94
C ARG A 123 -8.69 -11.80 1.83
N ILE A 124 -8.34 -10.95 0.87
CA ILE A 124 -6.98 -10.45 0.70
C ILE A 124 -6.79 -9.28 1.67
N LEU A 125 -5.65 -9.20 2.35
CA LEU A 125 -5.34 -8.06 3.21
C LEU A 125 -5.03 -6.83 2.35
N PHE A 126 -5.70 -5.72 2.60
CA PHE A 126 -5.46 -4.45 1.91
C PHE A 126 -5.48 -3.26 2.85
N VAL A 127 -4.69 -2.25 2.51
CA VAL A 127 -4.44 -1.04 3.31
C VAL A 127 -4.50 0.18 2.40
N LEU A 128 -5.13 1.27 2.86
CA LEU A 128 -5.01 2.55 2.18
C LEU A 128 -3.66 3.19 2.53
N ASN A 129 -2.77 3.30 1.55
CA ASN A 129 -1.46 3.92 1.71
C ASN A 129 -1.57 5.44 1.62
N HIS A 130 -0.73 6.15 2.38
CA HIS A 130 -0.55 7.62 2.39
C HIS A 130 -1.80 8.44 2.01
N PHE A 131 -2.92 8.18 2.70
CA PHE A 131 -4.30 8.62 2.43
C PHE A 131 -4.49 9.98 1.72
N PHE A 132 -3.81 11.05 2.12
CA PHE A 132 -3.99 12.39 1.52
C PHE A 132 -2.96 12.76 0.44
N TYR A 133 -2.12 11.82 0.02
CA TYR A 133 -1.08 12.08 -0.96
C TYR A 133 -1.69 12.54 -2.30
N ASP A 134 -1.26 13.71 -2.76
CA ASP A 134 -1.68 14.33 -4.03
C ASP A 134 -3.20 14.58 -4.16
N PHE A 135 -3.95 14.55 -3.07
CA PHE A 135 -5.37 14.91 -3.07
C PHE A 135 -5.54 16.44 -2.97
N SER A 136 -6.12 17.04 -4.01
CA SER A 136 -6.18 18.51 -4.15
C SER A 136 -7.59 19.11 -4.18
N ASP A 137 -8.64 18.28 -4.20
CA ASP A 137 -10.04 18.75 -4.25
C ASP A 137 -10.59 19.03 -2.85
N SER A 138 -10.31 20.22 -2.33
CA SER A 138 -10.75 20.65 -1.00
C SER A 138 -12.26 20.70 -0.84
N ALA A 139 -13.02 20.96 -1.92
CA ALA A 139 -14.47 21.00 -1.89
C ALA A 139 -15.08 19.62 -1.61
N ARG A 140 -14.36 18.55 -1.96
CA ARG A 140 -14.82 17.16 -1.81
C ARG A 140 -14.07 16.38 -0.75
N LEU A 141 -13.22 17.05 0.04
CA LEU A 141 -12.41 16.41 1.07
C LEU A 141 -13.25 15.63 2.09
N HIS A 142 -14.37 16.20 2.56
CA HIS A 142 -15.25 15.50 3.52
C HIS A 142 -15.86 14.23 2.94
N GLU A 143 -16.41 14.32 1.73
CA GLU A 143 -16.98 13.19 0.98
C GLU A 143 -15.92 12.12 0.70
N PHE A 144 -14.70 12.53 0.34
CA PHE A 144 -13.57 11.64 0.09
C PHE A 144 -13.20 10.86 1.36
N ILE A 145 -13.12 11.54 2.51
CA ILE A 145 -12.77 10.85 3.75
C ILE A 145 -13.87 9.87 4.18
N GLU A 146 -15.15 10.27 4.09
CA GLU A 146 -16.28 9.37 4.36
C GLU A 146 -16.20 8.12 3.48
N ARG A 147 -15.98 8.31 2.17
CA ARG A 147 -15.92 7.18 1.25
C ARG A 147 -14.71 6.27 1.52
N MET A 148 -13.55 6.82 1.85
CA MET A 148 -12.39 5.98 2.19
C MET A 148 -12.58 5.25 3.52
N ALA A 149 -13.26 5.86 4.50
CA ALA A 149 -13.63 5.18 5.76
C ALA A 149 -14.63 4.04 5.53
N ASP A 150 -15.52 4.15 4.54
CA ASP A 150 -16.41 3.05 4.15
C ASP A 150 -15.67 1.91 3.43
N LEU A 151 -14.68 2.26 2.60
CA LEU A 151 -13.96 1.30 1.77
C LEU A 151 -12.85 0.56 2.53
N PHE A 152 -12.19 1.22 3.49
CA PHE A 152 -10.99 0.72 4.15
C PHE A 152 -11.13 0.63 5.67
N GLU A 153 -10.67 -0.48 6.23
CA GLU A 153 -10.57 -0.67 7.69
C GLU A 153 -9.16 -0.35 8.21
N VAL A 154 -8.15 -0.45 7.34
CA VAL A 154 -6.73 -0.30 7.68
C VAL A 154 -6.13 0.82 6.85
N PHE A 155 -5.44 1.73 7.53
CA PHE A 155 -4.81 2.91 6.96
C PHE A 155 -3.34 2.95 7.35
N GLU A 156 -2.48 3.38 6.43
CA GLU A 156 -1.11 3.76 6.74
C GLU A 156 -1.10 5.10 7.48
N VAL A 157 -0.71 5.08 8.76
CA VAL A 157 -0.65 6.28 9.62
C VAL A 157 0.77 6.67 10.03
N ARG A 158 1.76 5.87 9.63
CA ARG A 158 3.19 6.08 9.88
C ARG A 158 3.94 5.85 8.58
N ASN A 159 4.12 6.92 7.81
CA ASN A 159 4.91 6.88 6.59
C ASN A 159 6.21 7.67 6.79
N GLY A 160 7.35 7.05 6.48
CA GLY A 160 8.69 7.64 6.65
C GLY A 160 9.06 8.70 5.61
N THR A 161 8.33 8.81 4.49
CA THR A 161 8.55 9.84 3.46
C THR A 161 7.73 11.11 3.73
N LEU A 162 6.76 11.05 4.64
CA LEU A 162 5.87 12.16 4.97
C LEU A 162 6.29 12.83 6.28
N GLN A 163 5.92 14.11 6.40
CA GLN A 163 6.16 14.89 7.61
C GLN A 163 5.38 14.35 8.81
N LEU A 164 5.85 14.63 10.03
CA LEU A 164 5.22 14.17 11.26
C LEU A 164 3.79 14.71 11.39
N GLU A 165 3.57 15.95 10.95
CA GLU A 165 2.29 16.65 10.94
C GLU A 165 1.29 15.94 10.01
N HIS A 166 1.76 15.41 8.87
CA HIS A 166 0.91 14.62 7.97
C HIS A 166 0.46 13.33 8.64
N ASN A 167 1.39 12.57 9.24
CA ASN A 167 1.07 11.36 9.99
C ASN A 167 0.08 11.65 11.13
N ALA A 168 0.27 12.75 11.87
CA ALA A 168 -0.64 13.17 12.95
C ALA A 168 -2.03 13.56 12.42
N LEU A 169 -2.11 14.26 11.29
CA LEU A 169 -3.36 14.63 10.64
C LEU A 169 -4.19 13.41 10.24
N ILE A 170 -3.56 12.37 9.68
CA ILE A 170 -4.26 11.12 9.32
C ILE A 170 -4.87 10.50 10.58
N VAL A 171 -4.10 10.34 11.67
CA VAL A 171 -4.59 9.77 12.93
C VAL A 171 -5.79 10.57 13.46
N ALA A 172 -5.65 11.89 13.57
CA ALA A 172 -6.71 12.75 14.10
C ALA A 172 -7.98 12.71 13.23
N SER A 173 -7.83 12.62 11.91
CA SER A 173 -8.95 12.49 10.98
C SER A 173 -9.68 11.18 11.21
N LEU A 174 -8.97 10.05 11.25
CA LEU A 174 -9.55 8.73 11.45
C LEU A 174 -10.22 8.57 12.82
N GLU A 175 -9.65 9.12 13.89
CA GLU A 175 -10.27 9.13 15.22
C GLU A 175 -11.58 9.91 15.22
N ARG A 176 -11.61 11.08 14.58
CA ARG A 176 -12.83 11.88 14.44
C ARG A 176 -13.91 11.14 13.66
N PHE A 177 -13.54 10.38 12.61
CA PHE A 177 -14.48 9.55 11.87
C PHE A 177 -15.01 8.37 12.68
N ARG A 178 -14.13 7.62 13.36
CA ARG A 178 -14.54 6.48 14.20
C ARG A 178 -15.46 6.89 15.34
N ASN A 179 -15.23 8.06 15.94
CA ASN A 179 -16.07 8.60 17.00
C ASN A 179 -17.46 9.06 16.50
N ARG A 180 -17.61 9.37 15.20
CA ARG A 180 -18.90 9.70 14.58
C ARG A 180 -19.68 8.46 14.13
N ALA A 181 -18.98 7.41 13.68
CA ALA A 181 -19.59 6.17 13.19
C ALA A 181 -20.06 5.23 14.31
N ARG A 182 -19.69 5.49 15.57
CA ARG A 182 -20.25 4.83 16.76
C ARG A 182 -20.87 5.87 17.70
N PRO A 183 -22.13 6.29 17.50
CA PRO A 183 -22.89 6.74 18.66
C PRO A 183 -23.04 5.54 19.60
N LEU A 184 -22.76 5.74 20.88
CA LEU A 184 -23.05 4.76 21.95
C LEU A 184 -24.50 4.28 21.87
#